data_AF-A0A1B6IQX7-F1
#
_entry.id   AF-A0A1B6IQX7-F1
#
_cell.length_a   1.000
_cell.length_b   1.000
_cell.length_c   1.000
_cell.angle_alpha   90.00
_cell.angle_beta   90.00
_cell.angle_gamma   90.00
#
_symmetry.space_group_name_H-M   'P 1'
#
loop_
_entity.id
_entity.type
_entity.pdbx_description
1 polymer ?
#
loop_
_entity_poly.entity_id
_entity_poly.type
_entity_poly.pdbx_seq_one_letter_code
_entity_poly.pdbx_strand_id
1 'polypeptide(L)'
;TLVPPSISNEMYIRFHSGPRDSSSSHARFAFFIEPRQERCLYKMIAPSGIFTSPGYPNPMPQHNELFCTWVITVPEGHRVSIKFLDYDLEPSLENTLFDYKLTFHDGESFFITSFSSNSSWTNLSVDSFTNEMRIHYIESSISGAHRGFKAEFSSDKPTMCGGQLENQGSLSFSLLGQNAKYYYCEWRNSRDPMLSNQTTFTVTVNGTLNNMTNIACPVYNAMYDSLIIQDSIYLKVLGTVCENTTTPFVVRSPFQGTIIKARKRGSYGRETTPVSLANFTLTYKTDQCGGIVHGPQAIITSPGYPNKYPPNLDCAWVVEFQQDTNIHVKFEAVDLDPDCSKDFLRLYNGENQG
;
A
#
# COMPACT_ATOMS: atom_id res chain seq x y z
N THR A 1 0.84 -0.96 -29.30
CA THR A 1 1.10 -0.11 -28.13
C THR A 1 1.81 -0.96 -27.09
N LEU A 2 3.05 -0.65 -26.76
CA LEU A 2 3.83 -1.43 -25.80
C LEU A 2 3.36 -1.06 -24.38
N VAL A 3 2.74 -2.01 -23.70
CA VAL A 3 2.53 -1.97 -22.25
C VAL A 3 3.81 -2.54 -21.63
N PRO A 4 4.34 -1.97 -20.53
CA PRO A 4 5.47 -2.57 -19.83
C PRO A 4 5.21 -4.05 -19.55
N PRO A 5 6.21 -4.94 -19.76
CA PRO A 5 6.05 -6.33 -19.38
C PRO A 5 5.83 -6.44 -17.87
N SER A 6 5.16 -7.52 -17.43
CA SER A 6 4.95 -7.74 -16.00
C SER A 6 6.29 -7.93 -15.28
N ILE A 7 6.35 -7.37 -14.07
CA ILE A 7 7.46 -7.49 -13.11
C ILE A 7 7.49 -8.87 -12.43
N SER A 8 6.45 -9.68 -12.62
CA SER A 8 6.36 -11.06 -12.13
C SER A 8 5.88 -12.00 -13.24
N ASN A 9 5.62 -13.25 -12.88
CA ASN A 9 4.92 -14.22 -13.73
C ASN A 9 3.39 -14.00 -13.73
N GLU A 10 2.90 -12.92 -13.12
CA GLU A 10 1.47 -12.63 -12.95
C GLU A 10 1.15 -11.19 -13.37
N MET A 11 -0.02 -10.93 -13.93
CA MET A 11 -0.47 -9.58 -14.27
C MET A 11 -1.96 -9.47 -14.01
N TYR A 12 -2.37 -8.44 -13.25
CA TYR A 12 -3.79 -8.16 -13.03
C TYR A 12 -4.30 -7.15 -14.05
N ILE A 13 -5.33 -7.55 -14.80
CA ILE A 13 -5.95 -6.72 -15.85
C ILE A 13 -7.40 -6.44 -15.43
N ARG A 14 -7.75 -5.15 -15.28
CA ARG A 14 -9.12 -4.72 -14.93
C ARG A 14 -9.66 -3.80 -16.01
N PHE A 15 -10.81 -4.15 -16.57
CA PHE A 15 -11.61 -3.27 -17.42
C PHE A 15 -12.85 -2.80 -16.64
N HIS A 16 -13.19 -1.52 -16.76
CA HIS A 16 -14.39 -0.94 -16.18
C HIS A 16 -15.14 -0.15 -17.26
N SER A 17 -16.42 -0.48 -17.48
CA SER A 17 -17.31 0.26 -18.37
C SER A 17 -18.25 1.14 -17.54
N GLY A 18 -18.32 2.43 -17.87
CA GLY A 18 -19.23 3.39 -17.23
C GLY A 18 -20.72 3.16 -17.55
N PRO A 19 -21.62 4.02 -17.05
CA PRO A 19 -23.07 3.92 -17.27
C PRO A 19 -23.46 3.97 -18.76
N ARG A 20 -24.60 3.35 -19.07
CA ARG A 20 -25.14 3.17 -20.44
C ARG A 20 -25.69 4.48 -21.00
N ASP A 21 -24.79 5.36 -21.42
CA ASP A 21 -25.14 6.46 -22.32
C ASP A 21 -24.79 6.02 -23.75
N SER A 22 -25.60 6.42 -24.74
CA SER A 22 -25.42 6.02 -26.14
C SER A 22 -24.12 6.53 -26.79
N SER A 23 -23.35 7.36 -26.08
CA SER A 23 -22.01 7.86 -26.44
C SER A 23 -20.86 7.19 -25.68
N SER A 24 -21.11 6.31 -24.70
CA SER A 24 -20.07 5.75 -23.80
C SER A 24 -19.54 4.37 -24.23
N SER A 25 -20.15 3.73 -25.24
CA SER A 25 -19.91 2.33 -25.61
C SER A 25 -19.06 2.16 -26.88
N HIS A 26 -17.86 2.74 -26.88
CA HIS A 26 -16.93 2.69 -28.03
C HIS A 26 -15.67 1.84 -27.80
N ALA A 27 -15.45 1.32 -26.58
CA ALA A 27 -14.23 0.58 -26.27
C ALA A 27 -14.16 -0.73 -27.07
N ARG A 28 -13.20 -0.82 -28.00
CA ARG A 28 -12.81 -2.03 -28.73
C ARG A 28 -11.33 -2.26 -28.47
N PHE A 29 -10.99 -3.32 -27.74
CA PHE A 29 -9.59 -3.68 -27.48
C PHE A 29 -9.40 -5.17 -27.74
N ALA A 30 -8.25 -5.49 -28.31
CA ALA A 30 -7.71 -6.84 -28.39
C ALA A 30 -6.22 -6.71 -28.05
N PHE A 31 -5.73 -7.51 -27.12
CA PHE A 31 -4.33 -7.54 -26.75
C PHE A 31 -3.82 -8.98 -26.80
N PHE A 32 -2.60 -9.13 -27.28
CA PHE A 32 -1.87 -10.39 -27.29
C PHE A 32 -0.90 -10.39 -26.12
N ILE A 33 -0.82 -11.50 -25.38
CA ILE A 33 0.06 -11.65 -24.22
C ILE A 33 1.00 -12.82 -24.49
N GLU A 34 2.30 -12.56 -24.48
CA GLU A 34 3.34 -13.56 -24.64
C GLU A 34 4.39 -13.44 -23.52
N PRO A 35 4.96 -14.56 -23.05
CA PRO A 35 6.09 -14.51 -22.14
C PRO A 35 7.35 -14.08 -22.90
N ARG A 36 8.03 -13.04 -22.44
CA ARG A 36 9.35 -12.64 -22.95
C ARG A 36 10.48 -12.99 -21.99
N GLN A 37 11.54 -13.56 -22.54
CA GLN A 37 12.73 -14.04 -21.83
C GLN A 37 13.86 -13.00 -21.76
N GLU A 38 13.78 -11.90 -22.52
CA GLU A 38 14.73 -10.78 -22.54
C GLU A 38 14.60 -9.91 -21.28
N ARG A 39 14.94 -10.53 -20.14
CA ARG A 39 14.86 -9.94 -18.81
C ARG A 39 16.24 -9.85 -18.20
N CYS A 40 16.57 -8.66 -17.73
CA CYS A 40 17.68 -8.44 -16.81
C CYS A 40 17.09 -8.33 -15.40
N LEU A 41 17.53 -9.16 -14.47
CA LEU A 41 17.18 -9.02 -13.06
C LEU A 41 18.47 -8.93 -12.24
N TYR A 42 18.67 -7.78 -11.61
CA TYR A 42 19.81 -7.53 -10.73
C TYR A 42 19.33 -7.39 -9.29
N LYS A 43 19.82 -8.26 -8.41
CA LYS A 43 19.57 -8.17 -6.97
C LYS A 43 20.80 -7.63 -6.29
N MET A 44 20.67 -6.52 -5.56
CA MET A 44 21.77 -5.81 -4.92
C MET A 44 21.46 -5.66 -3.43
N ILE A 45 22.25 -6.33 -2.59
CA ILE A 45 22.09 -6.27 -1.13
C ILE A 45 23.37 -5.66 -0.57
N ALA A 46 23.34 -4.35 -0.29
CA ALA A 46 24.49 -3.58 0.19
C ALA A 46 24.01 -2.24 0.77
N PRO A 47 24.78 -1.59 1.66
CA PRO A 47 24.46 -0.25 2.15
C PRO A 47 24.64 0.84 1.08
N SER A 48 25.51 0.61 0.09
CA SER A 48 25.71 1.51 -1.04
C SER A 48 26.27 0.76 -2.24
N GLY A 49 26.18 1.39 -3.41
CA GLY A 49 26.72 0.83 -4.64
C GLY A 49 26.44 1.69 -5.86
N ILE A 50 26.97 1.23 -7.00
CA ILE A 50 26.79 1.87 -8.32
C ILE A 50 26.16 0.85 -9.26
N PHE A 51 25.23 1.30 -10.09
CA PHE A 51 24.61 0.49 -11.14
C PHE A 51 24.44 1.31 -12.42
N THR A 52 24.38 0.61 -13.54
CA THR A 52 24.28 1.20 -14.87
C THR A 52 23.24 0.49 -15.71
N SER A 53 22.72 1.16 -16.73
CA SER A 53 21.99 0.48 -17.80
C SER A 53 22.91 -0.53 -18.51
N PRO A 54 22.35 -1.62 -19.08
CA PRO A 54 23.11 -2.52 -19.94
C PRO A 54 23.79 -1.77 -21.08
N GLY A 55 25.03 -2.13 -21.40
CA GLY A 55 25.79 -1.51 -22.49
C GLY A 55 26.49 -0.20 -22.13
N TYR A 56 26.09 0.50 -21.06
CA TYR A 56 26.71 1.75 -20.63
C TYR A 56 28.24 1.62 -20.48
N PRO A 57 29.04 2.60 -20.97
CA PRO A 57 28.63 3.88 -21.55
C PRO A 57 28.39 3.82 -23.07
N ASN A 58 28.44 2.64 -23.69
CA ASN A 58 28.23 2.50 -25.12
C ASN A 58 26.74 2.41 -25.45
N PRO A 59 26.30 2.96 -26.58
CA PRO A 59 24.93 2.79 -27.01
C PRO A 59 24.58 1.32 -27.24
N MET A 60 23.37 0.94 -26.88
CA MET A 60 22.85 -0.39 -27.19
C MET A 60 22.63 -0.56 -28.71
N PRO A 61 22.79 -1.79 -29.25
CA PRO A 61 22.48 -2.10 -30.64
C PRO A 61 21.02 -1.76 -30.99
N GLN A 62 20.78 -1.31 -32.22
CA GLN A 62 19.44 -0.98 -32.72
C GLN A 62 18.50 -2.20 -32.68
N HIS A 63 17.20 -1.92 -32.49
CA HIS A 63 16.11 -2.90 -32.46
C HIS A 63 16.16 -3.92 -31.33
N ASN A 64 16.80 -3.57 -30.22
CA ASN A 64 16.78 -4.38 -29.01
C ASN A 64 15.75 -3.80 -28.02
N GLU A 65 14.79 -4.63 -27.61
CA GLU A 65 13.81 -4.30 -26.57
C GLU A 65 14.27 -4.94 -25.27
N LEU A 66 14.75 -4.14 -24.31
CA LEU A 66 15.16 -4.66 -23.01
C LEU A 66 14.23 -4.21 -21.90
N PHE A 67 13.99 -5.14 -20.99
CA PHE A 67 13.37 -4.86 -19.70
C PHE A 67 14.30 -5.28 -18.57
N CYS A 68 14.86 -4.29 -17.86
CA CYS A 68 15.69 -4.53 -16.70
C CYS A 68 14.99 -4.16 -15.41
N THR A 69 15.21 -4.99 -14.40
CA THR A 69 14.78 -4.74 -13.02
C THR A 69 15.98 -4.77 -12.09
N TRP A 70 16.14 -3.74 -11.27
CA TRP A 70 17.01 -3.74 -10.10
C TRP A 70 16.15 -3.88 -8.85
N VAL A 71 16.52 -4.81 -7.98
CA VAL A 71 15.98 -4.95 -6.63
C VAL A 71 17.11 -4.59 -5.67
N ILE A 72 17.03 -3.42 -5.06
CA ILE A 72 18.04 -2.89 -4.15
C ILE A 72 17.50 -3.00 -2.73
N THR A 73 18.23 -3.72 -1.87
CA THR A 73 17.91 -3.89 -0.46
C THR A 73 19.08 -3.35 0.38
N VAL A 74 18.80 -2.33 1.19
CA VAL A 74 19.76 -1.74 2.14
C VAL A 74 19.49 -2.27 3.57
N PRO A 75 20.41 -2.06 4.54
CA PRO A 75 20.19 -2.47 5.92
C PRO A 75 18.86 -1.96 6.50
N GLU A 76 18.23 -2.75 7.37
CA GLU A 76 17.00 -2.36 8.05
C GLU A 76 17.16 -1.03 8.82
N GLY A 77 16.06 -0.30 8.95
CA GLY A 77 16.05 1.05 9.54
C GLY A 77 16.58 2.16 8.63
N HIS A 78 17.09 1.82 7.45
CA HIS A 78 17.53 2.78 6.43
C HIS A 78 16.69 2.65 5.16
N ARG A 79 16.61 3.73 4.38
CA ARG A 79 15.94 3.76 3.08
C ARG A 79 16.95 3.88 1.95
N VAL A 80 16.55 3.44 0.77
CA VAL A 80 17.33 3.52 -0.46
C VAL A 80 17.23 4.94 -1.01
N SER A 81 18.38 5.61 -1.14
CA SER A 81 18.49 6.91 -1.83
C SER A 81 19.25 6.73 -3.13
N ILE A 82 18.61 6.99 -4.27
CA ILE A 82 19.20 6.95 -5.60
C ILE A 82 19.65 8.34 -6.02
N LYS A 83 20.83 8.43 -6.64
CA LYS A 83 21.33 9.63 -7.29
C LYS A 83 21.93 9.29 -8.65
N PHE A 84 21.47 9.98 -9.69
CA PHE A 84 22.01 9.80 -11.03
C PHE A 84 23.33 10.55 -11.19
N LEU A 85 24.33 9.85 -11.73
CA LEU A 85 25.66 10.37 -12.05
C LEU A 85 25.78 10.71 -13.54
N ASP A 86 25.06 9.97 -14.38
CA ASP A 86 24.92 10.21 -15.81
C ASP A 86 23.54 9.72 -16.28
N TYR A 87 22.94 10.44 -17.22
CA TYR A 87 21.58 10.19 -17.70
C TYR A 87 21.43 10.69 -19.13
N ASP A 88 21.29 9.75 -20.05
CA ASP A 88 21.05 10.00 -21.47
C ASP A 88 20.25 8.84 -22.03
N LEU A 89 18.92 8.99 -21.98
CA LEU A 89 17.97 7.98 -22.42
C LEU A 89 17.31 8.40 -23.72
N GLU A 90 17.02 7.42 -24.56
CA GLU A 90 16.33 7.64 -25.81
C GLU A 90 14.87 8.08 -25.58
N PRO A 91 14.32 9.05 -26.34
CA PRO A 91 12.89 9.36 -26.28
C PRO A 91 12.01 8.17 -26.66
N SER A 92 10.80 8.17 -26.12
CA SER A 92 9.79 7.17 -26.48
C SER A 92 9.29 7.42 -27.92
N LEU A 93 8.90 6.36 -28.63
CA LEU A 93 8.30 6.47 -29.97
C LEU A 93 7.00 7.31 -29.90
N GLU A 94 6.70 8.06 -30.97
CA GLU A 94 5.56 9.00 -31.07
C GLU A 94 4.16 8.39 -30.87
N ASN A 95 4.03 7.09 -30.58
CA ASN A 95 2.76 6.37 -30.39
C ASN A 95 2.68 5.55 -29.09
N THR A 96 3.55 5.81 -28.10
CA THR A 96 3.42 5.18 -26.77
C THR A 96 2.43 5.96 -25.90
N LEU A 97 1.54 5.24 -25.20
CA LEU A 97 0.62 5.86 -24.22
C LEU A 97 1.36 6.51 -23.04
N PHE A 98 2.64 6.20 -22.88
CA PHE A 98 3.47 6.72 -21.82
C PHE A 98 4.89 7.03 -22.31
N ASP A 99 5.49 8.09 -21.77
CA ASP A 99 6.82 8.59 -22.17
C ASP A 99 7.94 8.23 -21.16
N TYR A 100 7.65 7.42 -20.14
CA TYR A 100 8.67 7.05 -19.15
C TYR A 100 9.54 5.88 -19.62
N LYS A 101 10.82 5.93 -19.26
CA LYS A 101 11.81 4.88 -19.48
C LYS A 101 12.24 4.21 -18.17
N LEU A 102 12.20 4.94 -17.05
CA LEU A 102 12.49 4.43 -15.72
C LEU A 102 11.28 4.58 -14.81
N THR A 103 11.01 3.56 -13.98
CA THR A 103 10.04 3.65 -12.89
C THR A 103 10.64 3.17 -11.58
N PHE A 104 10.25 3.82 -10.51
CA PHE A 104 10.73 3.56 -9.16
C PHE A 104 9.57 3.12 -8.29
N HIS A 105 9.78 2.04 -7.55
CA HIS A 105 8.77 1.45 -6.68
C HIS A 105 9.37 1.20 -5.29
N ASP A 106 8.61 1.54 -4.27
CA ASP A 106 8.89 1.19 -2.89
C ASP A 106 8.50 -0.26 -2.61
N GLY A 107 9.44 -1.03 -2.06
CA GLY A 107 9.28 -2.45 -1.81
C GLY A 107 8.75 -3.21 -3.03
N GLU A 108 7.77 -4.08 -2.77
CA GLU A 108 6.89 -4.79 -3.71
C GLU A 108 6.71 -4.17 -5.10
N SER A 109 5.89 -3.13 -5.07
CA SER A 109 5.15 -2.66 -6.24
C SER A 109 4.67 -1.22 -6.08
N PHE A 110 4.91 -0.57 -4.94
CA PHE A 110 4.32 0.73 -4.66
C PHE A 110 5.00 1.82 -5.48
N PHE A 111 4.34 2.26 -6.56
CA PHE A 111 4.91 3.23 -7.47
C PHE A 111 5.18 4.59 -6.81
N ILE A 112 6.42 5.04 -6.94
CA ILE A 112 6.92 6.32 -6.44
C ILE A 112 6.87 7.38 -7.54
N THR A 113 7.64 7.18 -8.61
CA THR A 113 7.83 8.15 -9.69
C THR A 113 8.34 7.48 -10.95
N SER A 114 8.36 8.22 -12.05
CA SER A 114 8.89 7.78 -13.34
C SER A 114 9.72 8.86 -14.00
N PHE A 115 10.80 8.49 -14.70
CA PHE A 115 11.61 9.41 -15.50
C PHE A 115 11.54 9.07 -16.99
N SER A 116 11.58 10.11 -17.83
CA SER A 116 11.64 10.05 -19.29
C SER A 116 12.94 10.64 -19.83
N SER A 117 13.20 10.52 -21.14
CA SER A 117 14.38 11.13 -21.79
C SER A 117 14.51 12.64 -21.53
N ASN A 118 13.39 13.35 -21.38
CA ASN A 118 13.34 14.79 -21.13
C ASN A 118 13.64 15.20 -19.68
N SER A 119 13.93 14.24 -18.80
CA SER A 119 14.18 14.52 -17.38
C SER A 119 15.56 15.16 -17.22
N SER A 120 15.62 16.37 -16.65
CA SER A 120 16.89 17.06 -16.39
C SER A 120 17.66 16.37 -15.27
N TRP A 121 18.87 15.90 -15.58
CA TRP A 121 19.68 15.06 -14.69
C TRP A 121 20.26 15.78 -13.47
N THR A 122 20.37 17.11 -13.50
CA THR A 122 21.12 17.89 -12.51
C THR A 122 20.55 17.85 -11.09
N ASN A 123 19.36 17.26 -10.87
CA ASN A 123 18.76 17.02 -9.56
C ASN A 123 17.91 15.72 -9.48
N LEU A 124 18.21 14.70 -10.29
CA LEU A 124 17.46 13.43 -10.22
C LEU A 124 17.92 12.59 -9.03
N SER A 125 17.19 12.75 -7.92
CA SER A 125 17.28 11.85 -6.77
C SER A 125 15.90 11.26 -6.46
N VAL A 126 15.90 10.01 -6.01
CA VAL A 126 14.68 9.30 -5.61
C VAL A 126 14.98 8.58 -4.31
N ASP A 127 14.18 8.85 -3.29
CA ASP A 127 14.25 8.15 -2.02
C ASP A 127 13.09 7.15 -1.92
N SER A 128 13.36 5.95 -1.41
CA SER A 128 12.32 5.07 -0.89
C SER A 128 11.88 5.53 0.52
N PHE A 129 10.99 4.77 1.11
CA PHE A 129 10.42 4.91 2.45
C PHE A 129 10.77 3.69 3.29
N THR A 130 10.84 2.51 2.66
CA THR A 130 11.33 1.26 3.23
C THR A 130 12.78 0.97 2.82
N ASN A 131 13.34 -0.14 3.30
CA ASN A 131 14.70 -0.59 3.01
C ASN A 131 14.86 -1.32 1.66
N GLU A 132 13.80 -1.39 0.85
CA GLU A 132 13.83 -2.02 -0.46
C GLU A 132 13.26 -1.08 -1.54
N MET A 133 13.95 -0.99 -2.68
CA MET A 133 13.49 -0.26 -3.86
C MET A 133 13.59 -1.15 -5.09
N ARG A 134 12.53 -1.17 -5.89
CA ARG A 134 12.54 -1.74 -7.24
C ARG A 134 12.62 -0.65 -8.29
N ILE A 135 13.51 -0.83 -9.26
CA ILE A 135 13.68 0.08 -10.38
C ILE A 135 13.46 -0.72 -11.67
N HIS A 136 12.55 -0.26 -12.52
CA HIS A 136 12.33 -0.85 -13.84
C HIS A 136 12.83 0.10 -14.91
N TYR A 137 13.61 -0.43 -15.86
CA TYR A 137 14.09 0.27 -17.03
C TYR A 137 13.59 -0.45 -18.27
N ILE A 138 13.01 0.32 -19.18
CA ILE A 138 12.56 -0.14 -20.47
C ILE A 138 13.41 0.56 -21.51
N GLU A 139 14.10 -0.21 -22.34
CA GLU A 139 14.76 0.31 -23.52
C GLU A 139 14.12 -0.24 -24.79
N SER A 140 13.96 0.63 -25.76
CA SER A 140 13.50 0.34 -27.11
C SER A 140 14.44 1.11 -28.04
N SER A 141 15.64 0.59 -28.24
CA SER A 141 16.70 1.34 -28.94
C SER A 141 16.36 1.48 -30.43
N ILE A 142 15.98 2.68 -30.86
CA ILE A 142 15.57 2.95 -32.26
C ILE A 142 16.72 3.60 -33.02
N SER A 143 17.41 4.55 -32.40
CA SER A 143 18.55 5.29 -32.96
C SER A 143 19.89 4.62 -32.65
N GLY A 144 20.01 3.95 -31.49
CA GLY A 144 21.28 3.43 -31.01
C GLY A 144 22.31 4.53 -30.71
N ALA A 145 21.85 5.74 -30.36
CA ALA A 145 22.69 6.92 -30.13
C ALA A 145 22.85 7.32 -28.66
N HIS A 146 22.12 6.69 -27.74
CA HIS A 146 22.05 7.07 -26.33
C HIS A 146 22.89 6.15 -25.45
N ARG A 147 23.72 6.73 -24.58
CA ARG A 147 24.67 5.98 -23.72
C ARG A 147 24.01 5.27 -22.55
N GLY A 148 22.77 5.64 -22.21
CA GLY A 148 22.03 5.08 -21.08
C GLY A 148 22.26 5.86 -19.79
N PHE A 149 22.31 5.18 -18.65
CA PHE A 149 22.45 5.83 -17.35
C PHE A 149 23.50 5.17 -16.44
N LYS A 150 24.01 5.97 -15.51
CA LYS A 150 24.80 5.54 -14.36
C LYS A 150 24.24 6.19 -13.11
N ALA A 151 24.00 5.39 -12.07
CA ALA A 151 23.46 5.87 -10.81
C ALA A 151 24.17 5.22 -9.63
N GLU A 152 24.18 5.93 -8.50
CA GLU A 152 24.60 5.42 -7.20
C GLU A 152 23.39 5.28 -6.27
N PHE A 153 23.43 4.29 -5.38
CA PHE A 153 22.51 4.17 -4.26
C PHE A 153 23.26 4.22 -2.93
N SER A 154 22.62 4.77 -1.91
CA SER A 154 23.12 4.76 -0.53
C SER A 154 22.00 4.53 0.49
N SER A 155 22.40 4.22 1.72
CA SER A 155 21.53 4.00 2.87
C SER A 155 21.72 5.08 3.95
N ASP A 156 22.08 6.31 3.56
CA ASP A 156 22.46 7.37 4.52
C ASP A 156 21.25 7.94 5.29
N LYS A 157 20.04 7.72 4.78
CA LYS A 157 18.80 8.24 5.36
C LYS A 157 18.05 7.13 6.09
N PRO A 158 17.44 7.40 7.25
CA PRO A 158 16.61 6.44 7.96
C PRO A 158 15.30 6.19 7.21
N THR A 159 14.66 5.03 7.46
CA THR A 159 13.28 4.77 7.04
C THR A 159 12.34 5.83 7.60
N MET A 160 11.39 6.29 6.79
CA MET A 160 10.47 7.37 7.18
C MET A 160 9.38 6.89 8.16
N CYS A 161 8.96 5.63 8.01
CA CYS A 161 7.81 5.07 8.69
C CYS A 161 7.74 3.55 8.45
N GLY A 162 6.78 2.91 9.14
CA GLY A 162 6.56 1.47 9.06
C GLY A 162 7.25 0.69 10.18
N GLY A 163 7.08 -0.63 10.16
CA GLY A 163 7.65 -1.55 11.14
C GLY A 163 6.61 -2.36 11.91
N GLN A 164 7.06 -3.05 12.97
CA GLN A 164 6.18 -3.84 13.82
C GLN A 164 5.58 -2.97 14.94
N LEU A 165 4.29 -3.14 15.20
CA LEU A 165 3.57 -2.51 16.29
C LEU A 165 3.48 -3.49 17.46
N GLU A 166 3.76 -2.98 18.66
CA GLU A 166 3.57 -3.71 19.91
C GLU A 166 2.08 -3.86 20.27
N ASN A 167 1.80 -4.48 21.41
CA ASN A 167 0.43 -4.70 21.87
C ASN A 167 -0.30 -3.40 22.22
N GLN A 168 0.41 -2.35 22.61
CA GLN A 168 -0.15 -1.04 22.91
C GLN A 168 0.87 0.05 22.61
N GLY A 169 0.40 1.23 22.19
CA GLY A 169 1.28 2.34 21.92
C GLY A 169 0.62 3.48 21.17
N SER A 170 1.43 4.45 20.81
CA SER A 170 1.04 5.60 20.01
C SER A 170 2.19 5.97 19.06
N LEU A 171 1.86 6.32 17.83
CA LEU A 171 2.82 6.88 16.88
C LEU A 171 2.20 8.08 16.15
N SER A 172 3.07 9.00 15.73
CA SER A 172 2.69 10.19 15.00
C SER A 172 3.38 10.19 13.64
N PHE A 173 2.64 10.57 12.60
CA PHE A 173 3.12 10.71 11.24
C PHE A 173 2.78 12.10 10.72
N SER A 174 3.76 12.79 10.14
CA SER A 174 3.55 14.13 9.59
C SER A 174 4.44 14.36 8.37
N LEU A 175 3.83 14.81 7.28
CA LEU A 175 4.51 15.29 6.07
C LEU A 175 4.42 16.81 5.89
N LEU A 176 3.95 17.53 6.91
CA LEU A 176 3.83 18.99 6.87
C LEU A 176 5.19 19.63 6.62
N GLY A 177 5.28 20.45 5.57
CA GLY A 177 6.50 21.16 5.18
C GLY A 177 7.59 20.31 4.52
N GLN A 178 7.36 19.00 4.31
CA GLN A 178 8.38 18.10 3.75
C GLN A 178 8.39 18.01 2.21
N ASN A 179 7.48 18.72 1.52
CA ASN A 179 7.34 18.70 0.05
C ASN A 179 7.22 17.29 -0.56
N ALA A 180 6.75 16.31 0.22
CA ALA A 180 6.58 14.93 -0.22
C ALA A 180 5.35 14.82 -1.13
N LYS A 181 5.53 14.37 -2.38
CA LYS A 181 4.43 14.19 -3.35
C LYS A 181 3.81 12.79 -3.30
N TYR A 182 4.56 11.85 -2.75
CA TYR A 182 4.21 10.45 -2.63
C TYR A 182 4.79 9.93 -1.31
N TYR A 183 4.23 8.86 -0.77
CA TYR A 183 4.80 8.12 0.35
C TYR A 183 4.15 6.74 0.48
N TYR A 184 4.87 5.84 1.14
CA TYR A 184 4.37 4.54 1.53
C TYR A 184 4.86 4.19 2.93
N CYS A 185 3.92 3.89 3.80
CA CYS A 185 4.18 3.42 5.15
C CYS A 185 3.37 2.16 5.39
N GLU A 186 4.01 1.15 5.99
CA GLU A 186 3.34 -0.09 6.35
C GLU A 186 3.72 -0.49 7.77
N TRP A 187 2.73 -0.52 8.65
CA TRP A 187 2.87 -1.02 10.01
C TRP A 187 2.13 -2.34 10.17
N ARG A 188 2.71 -3.25 10.94
CA ARG A 188 2.18 -4.60 11.14
C ARG A 188 2.07 -4.89 12.62
N ASN A 189 0.91 -5.37 13.06
CA ASN A 189 0.79 -6.01 14.36
C ASN A 189 0.55 -7.51 14.12
N SER A 190 1.46 -8.33 14.61
CA SER A 190 1.37 -9.79 14.55
C SER A 190 1.12 -10.31 15.96
N ARG A 191 0.00 -11.00 16.18
CA ARG A 191 -0.35 -11.58 17.48
C ARG A 191 -0.04 -13.07 17.47
N ASP A 192 0.27 -13.61 18.63
CA ASP A 192 0.51 -15.05 18.80
C ASP A 192 -0.72 -15.83 18.28
N PRO A 193 -0.55 -16.75 17.30
CA PRO A 193 -1.64 -17.56 16.78
C PRO A 193 -2.44 -18.29 17.88
N MET A 194 -1.80 -18.68 18.99
CA MET A 194 -2.47 -19.38 20.10
C MET A 194 -3.38 -18.47 20.94
N LEU A 195 -3.11 -17.16 20.98
CA LEU A 195 -3.90 -16.16 21.72
C LEU A 195 -4.82 -15.33 20.81
N SER A 196 -4.54 -15.32 19.52
CA SER A 196 -5.21 -14.46 18.53
C SER A 196 -6.73 -14.61 18.50
N ASN A 197 -7.24 -15.83 18.71
CA ASN A 197 -8.67 -16.15 18.71
C ASN A 197 -9.42 -15.65 19.95
N GLN A 198 -8.73 -14.94 20.86
CA GLN A 198 -9.30 -14.34 22.07
C GLN A 198 -8.83 -12.90 22.26
N THR A 199 -8.41 -12.22 21.19
CA THR A 199 -7.88 -10.85 21.27
C THR A 199 -8.51 -9.93 20.23
N THR A 200 -8.52 -8.65 20.55
CA THR A 200 -8.94 -7.58 19.64
C THR A 200 -7.85 -6.53 19.61
N PHE A 201 -7.34 -6.22 18.43
CA PHE A 201 -6.43 -5.11 18.23
C PHE A 201 -7.19 -3.89 17.74
N THR A 202 -7.30 -2.90 18.60
CA THR A 202 -8.01 -1.66 18.32
C THR A 202 -7.03 -0.60 17.86
N VAL A 203 -7.31 0.01 16.71
CA VAL A 203 -6.56 1.11 16.11
C VAL A 203 -7.46 2.33 16.08
N THR A 204 -7.00 3.42 16.67
CA THR A 204 -7.65 4.72 16.61
C THR A 204 -6.79 5.66 15.78
N VAL A 205 -7.39 6.25 14.75
CA VAL A 205 -6.78 7.21 13.84
C VAL A 205 -7.33 8.60 14.16
N ASN A 206 -6.43 9.56 14.35
CA ASN A 206 -6.80 10.96 14.54
C ASN A 206 -5.87 11.88 13.73
N GLY A 207 -6.44 12.79 12.95
CA GLY A 207 -5.71 13.81 12.23
C GLY A 207 -6.27 14.09 10.84
N THR A 208 -5.41 14.60 9.97
CA THR A 208 -5.77 15.06 8.63
C THR A 208 -5.14 14.16 7.58
N LEU A 209 -5.99 13.45 6.85
CA LEU A 209 -5.65 12.85 5.57
C LEU A 209 -6.36 13.72 4.51
N ASN A 210 -5.57 14.36 3.66
CA ASN A 210 -6.03 15.41 2.77
C ASN A 210 -6.87 14.83 1.63
N ASN A 211 -8.18 14.63 1.84
CA ASN A 211 -9.13 14.41 0.76
C ASN A 211 -9.62 15.75 0.24
N MET A 212 -9.60 15.93 -1.07
CA MET A 212 -10.51 16.89 -1.69
C MET A 212 -11.94 16.51 -1.28
N THR A 213 -12.71 17.51 -0.85
CA THR A 213 -14.07 17.32 -0.37
C THR A 213 -14.93 16.68 -1.47
N ASN A 214 -15.66 15.60 -1.15
CA ASN A 214 -16.70 14.93 -1.96
C ASN A 214 -16.34 13.74 -2.87
N ILE A 215 -15.17 13.11 -2.77
CA ILE A 215 -14.94 11.81 -3.46
C ILE A 215 -14.89 10.68 -2.42
N ALA A 216 -15.90 9.80 -2.46
CA ALA A 216 -15.89 8.55 -1.70
C ALA A 216 -14.58 7.81 -1.94
N CYS A 217 -13.81 7.52 -0.87
CA CYS A 217 -12.47 6.95 -0.94
C CYS A 217 -12.44 5.76 -1.90
N PRO A 218 -11.95 5.90 -3.14
CA PRO A 218 -11.84 4.75 -4.00
C PRO A 218 -10.66 3.97 -3.42
N VAL A 219 -10.91 2.85 -2.73
CA VAL A 219 -9.88 1.97 -2.16
C VAL A 219 -8.78 1.65 -3.18
N TYR A 220 -9.13 1.71 -4.46
CA TYR A 220 -8.28 1.47 -5.62
C TYR A 220 -7.52 2.70 -6.17
N ASN A 221 -7.92 3.94 -5.83
CA ASN A 221 -7.25 5.14 -6.34
C ASN A 221 -6.20 5.64 -5.35
N ALA A 222 -5.00 5.08 -5.47
CA ALA A 222 -3.87 5.41 -4.61
C ALA A 222 -3.28 6.82 -4.86
N MET A 223 -3.83 7.64 -5.76
CA MET A 223 -3.36 9.01 -6.01
C MET A 223 -3.67 9.99 -4.87
N TYR A 224 -4.54 9.60 -3.94
CA TYR A 224 -4.92 10.39 -2.78
C TYR A 224 -4.24 9.90 -1.50
N ASP A 225 -4.10 10.83 -0.56
CA ASP A 225 -3.69 10.52 0.80
C ASP A 225 -4.70 9.55 1.41
N SER A 226 -4.26 8.33 1.71
CA SER A 226 -5.14 7.28 2.23
C SER A 226 -4.44 6.46 3.31
N LEU A 227 -5.22 6.03 4.29
CA LEU A 227 -4.84 5.07 5.31
C LEU A 227 -5.82 3.90 5.27
N ILE A 228 -5.29 2.70 5.12
CA ILE A 228 -6.06 1.46 5.00
C ILE A 228 -5.65 0.54 6.15
N ILE A 229 -6.64 0.07 6.90
CA ILE A 229 -6.47 -0.93 7.94
C ILE A 229 -7.10 -2.22 7.42
N GLN A 230 -6.33 -3.30 7.42
CA GLN A 230 -6.76 -4.58 6.88
C GLN A 230 -6.20 -5.74 7.71
N ASP A 231 -6.79 -6.92 7.59
CA ASP A 231 -6.20 -8.12 8.18
C ASP A 231 -4.93 -8.55 7.41
N SER A 232 -4.07 -9.33 8.06
CA SER A 232 -2.78 -9.74 7.49
C SER A 232 -2.82 -10.99 6.60
N ILE A 233 -3.89 -11.79 6.69
CA ILE A 233 -3.99 -13.11 6.07
C ILE A 233 -4.79 -13.02 4.77
N TYR A 234 -6.01 -12.48 4.83
CA TYR A 234 -6.93 -12.38 3.70
C TYR A 234 -6.93 -10.99 3.06
N LEU A 235 -6.22 -10.02 3.65
CA LEU A 235 -6.15 -8.63 3.20
C LEU A 235 -7.54 -7.96 3.13
N LYS A 236 -8.48 -8.44 3.92
CA LYS A 236 -9.82 -7.87 4.12
C LYS A 236 -9.68 -6.48 4.72
N VAL A 237 -10.18 -5.48 3.99
CA VAL A 237 -10.18 -4.09 4.44
C VAL A 237 -11.18 -3.94 5.58
N LEU A 238 -10.67 -3.56 6.74
CA LEU A 238 -11.44 -3.30 7.95
C LEU A 238 -11.82 -1.84 8.08
N GLY A 239 -11.05 -0.93 7.48
CA GLY A 239 -11.35 0.49 7.47
C GLY A 239 -10.47 1.26 6.49
N THR A 240 -11.01 2.33 5.93
CA THR A 240 -10.27 3.25 5.07
C THR A 240 -10.53 4.68 5.54
N VAL A 241 -9.45 5.42 5.80
CA VAL A 241 -9.48 6.84 6.11
C VAL A 241 -8.82 7.57 4.95
N CYS A 242 -9.55 8.45 4.28
CA CYS A 242 -8.94 9.36 3.32
C CYS A 242 -9.24 10.84 3.64
N GLU A 243 -10.12 11.11 4.60
CA GLU A 243 -10.58 12.46 4.99
C GLU A 243 -10.04 12.88 6.36
N ASN A 244 -10.25 14.15 6.69
CA ASN A 244 -9.95 14.69 8.01
C ASN A 244 -10.91 14.10 9.04
N THR A 245 -10.36 13.51 10.10
CA THR A 245 -11.15 12.94 11.19
C THR A 245 -11.58 14.06 12.15
N THR A 246 -12.86 14.43 12.16
CA THR A 246 -13.42 15.36 13.17
C THR A 246 -13.66 14.66 14.51
N THR A 247 -13.87 13.35 14.45
CA THR A 247 -13.91 12.44 15.59
C THR A 247 -12.95 11.28 15.32
N PRO A 248 -12.31 10.68 16.35
CA PRO A 248 -11.35 9.60 16.12
C PRO A 248 -12.00 8.43 15.37
N PHE A 249 -11.38 8.02 14.26
CA PHE A 249 -11.82 6.86 13.50
C PHE A 249 -11.25 5.60 14.15
N VAL A 250 -12.11 4.66 14.56
CA VAL A 250 -11.69 3.50 15.36
C VAL A 250 -12.03 2.19 14.65
N VAL A 251 -11.01 1.36 14.43
CA VAL A 251 -11.15 0.01 13.87
C VAL A 251 -10.78 -1.02 14.92
N ARG A 252 -11.62 -2.03 15.08
CA ARG A 252 -11.34 -3.20 15.93
C ARG A 252 -11.04 -4.39 15.04
N SER A 253 -9.82 -4.92 15.14
CA SER A 253 -9.37 -6.07 14.37
C SER A 253 -9.39 -7.33 15.25
N PRO A 254 -10.35 -8.25 15.05
CA PRO A 254 -10.41 -9.54 15.73
C PRO A 254 -9.50 -10.61 15.09
N PHE A 255 -8.69 -10.25 14.08
CA PHE A 255 -7.89 -11.20 13.32
C PHE A 255 -6.59 -11.56 14.05
N GLN A 256 -5.75 -12.42 13.47
CA GLN A 256 -4.45 -12.76 14.08
C GLN A 256 -3.36 -11.73 13.78
N GLY A 257 -3.54 -10.95 12.72
CA GLY A 257 -2.67 -9.84 12.42
C GLY A 257 -3.40 -8.72 11.69
N THR A 258 -2.87 -7.52 11.87
CA THR A 258 -3.42 -6.29 11.31
C THR A 258 -2.31 -5.55 10.57
N ILE A 259 -2.59 -5.11 9.35
CA ILE A 259 -1.71 -4.27 8.54
C ILE A 259 -2.34 -2.89 8.41
N ILE A 260 -1.57 -1.86 8.72
CA ILE A 260 -1.94 -0.46 8.51
C ILE A 260 -1.06 0.11 7.41
N LYS A 261 -1.66 0.57 6.32
CA LYS A 261 -0.97 1.15 5.17
C LYS A 261 -1.35 2.60 5.02
N ALA A 262 -0.41 3.53 5.18
CA ALA A 262 -0.61 4.93 4.83
C ALA A 262 0.14 5.23 3.54
N ARG A 263 -0.54 5.78 2.53
CA ARG A 263 0.03 5.87 1.19
C ARG A 263 -0.53 7.01 0.35
N LYS A 264 0.33 7.52 -0.52
CA LYS A 264 0.00 8.36 -1.68
C LYS A 264 0.94 8.01 -2.82
N ARG A 265 0.38 7.57 -3.94
CA ARG A 265 1.11 7.15 -5.13
C ARG A 265 1.48 8.39 -5.95
N GLY A 266 2.67 8.40 -6.54
CA GLY A 266 3.00 9.40 -7.56
C GLY A 266 2.16 9.22 -8.83
N SER A 267 1.99 10.29 -9.61
CA SER A 267 1.39 10.18 -10.95
C SER A 267 2.41 9.72 -11.99
N TYR A 268 1.91 9.11 -13.06
CA TYR A 268 2.72 8.74 -14.21
C TYR A 268 2.89 9.95 -15.13
N GLY A 269 4.12 10.43 -15.32
CA GLY A 269 4.43 11.46 -16.31
C GLY A 269 3.85 12.87 -16.01
N ARG A 270 3.25 13.50 -17.03
CA ARG A 270 2.98 14.98 -17.14
C ARG A 270 2.01 15.58 -16.13
N GLU A 271 1.38 14.78 -15.27
CA GLU A 271 0.47 15.29 -14.23
C GLU A 271 1.22 15.69 -12.96
N THR A 272 0.95 16.89 -12.45
CA THR A 272 1.52 17.35 -11.19
C THR A 272 0.84 16.67 -10.01
N THR A 273 1.52 15.74 -9.34
CA THR A 273 1.03 15.18 -8.06
C THR A 273 1.09 16.26 -6.97
N PRO A 274 -0.04 16.60 -6.31
CA PRO A 274 -0.04 17.56 -5.21
C PRO A 274 0.80 17.06 -4.04
N VAL A 275 1.46 17.99 -3.34
CA VAL A 275 2.18 17.68 -2.10
C VAL A 275 1.21 17.07 -1.09
N SER A 276 1.64 16.02 -0.40
CA SER A 276 0.91 15.41 0.71
C SER A 276 0.98 16.33 1.93
N LEU A 277 -0.17 16.46 2.61
CA LEU A 277 -0.29 17.14 3.89
C LEU A 277 -0.72 16.16 4.99
N ALA A 278 -0.49 14.86 4.78
CA ALA A 278 -0.86 13.83 5.74
C ALA A 278 -0.23 14.11 7.10
N ASN A 279 -1.06 14.22 8.13
CA ASN A 279 -0.66 14.50 9.49
C ASN A 279 -1.62 13.82 10.45
N PHE A 280 -1.24 12.67 10.99
CA PHE A 280 -2.12 11.85 11.81
C PHE A 280 -1.35 11.15 12.93
N THR A 281 -2.10 10.74 13.95
CA THR A 281 -1.65 9.89 15.03
C THR A 281 -2.41 8.56 14.99
N LEU A 282 -1.69 7.48 15.27
CA LEU A 282 -2.28 6.17 15.50
C LEU A 282 -2.07 5.82 16.96
N THR A 283 -3.15 5.62 17.69
CA THR A 283 -3.11 4.98 19.00
C THR A 283 -3.67 3.57 18.88
N TYR A 284 -3.00 2.62 19.48
CA TYR A 284 -3.37 1.22 19.36
C TYR A 284 -3.25 0.49 20.68
N LYS A 285 -4.10 -0.51 20.87
CA LYS A 285 -4.09 -1.40 22.03
C LYS A 285 -4.67 -2.77 21.68
N THR A 286 -4.25 -3.78 22.43
CA THR A 286 -4.74 -5.14 22.34
C THR A 286 -5.51 -5.49 23.59
N ASP A 287 -6.81 -5.71 23.46
CA ASP A 287 -7.65 -6.21 24.54
C ASP A 287 -7.69 -7.76 24.50
N GLN A 288 -7.69 -8.39 25.67
CA GLN A 288 -7.72 -9.86 25.84
C GLN A 288 -9.15 -10.40 25.72
N CYS A 289 -9.84 -10.01 24.66
CA CYS A 289 -11.17 -10.46 24.30
C CYS A 289 -11.37 -10.31 22.80
N GLY A 290 -12.31 -11.06 22.22
CA GLY A 290 -12.61 -11.00 20.80
C GLY A 290 -12.19 -12.24 20.05
N GLY A 291 -11.94 -12.09 18.75
CA GLY A 291 -11.41 -13.14 17.88
C GLY A 291 -12.37 -13.60 16.80
N ILE A 292 -11.91 -14.59 16.03
CA ILE A 292 -12.71 -15.25 14.99
C ILE A 292 -13.38 -16.49 15.60
N VAL A 293 -14.67 -16.61 15.36
CA VAL A 293 -15.52 -17.66 15.91
C VAL A 293 -16.01 -18.52 14.75
N HIS A 294 -15.70 -19.82 14.81
CA HIS A 294 -16.05 -20.81 13.79
C HIS A 294 -16.97 -21.90 14.38
N GLY A 295 -17.59 -22.69 13.50
CA GLY A 295 -18.32 -23.90 13.85
C GLY A 295 -19.78 -23.91 13.37
N PRO A 296 -20.56 -24.95 13.70
CA PRO A 296 -22.00 -25.00 13.38
C PRO A 296 -22.83 -24.15 14.35
N GLN A 297 -22.29 -23.85 15.53
CA GLN A 297 -22.84 -23.00 16.57
C GLN A 297 -21.70 -22.44 17.41
N ALA A 298 -21.92 -21.30 18.04
CA ALA A 298 -20.94 -20.70 18.94
C ALA A 298 -21.61 -19.98 20.11
N ILE A 299 -20.89 -19.97 21.23
CA ILE A 299 -21.26 -19.23 22.44
C ILE A 299 -20.19 -18.17 22.64
N ILE A 300 -20.59 -16.90 22.64
CA ILE A 300 -19.72 -15.77 22.96
C ILE A 300 -20.11 -15.27 24.35
N THR A 301 -19.12 -15.19 25.24
CA THR A 301 -19.28 -14.69 26.59
C THR A 301 -18.46 -13.43 26.80
N SER A 302 -18.92 -12.55 27.69
CA SER A 302 -18.09 -11.45 28.17
C SER A 302 -16.84 -11.98 28.89
N PRO A 303 -15.71 -11.25 28.86
CA PRO A 303 -14.52 -11.65 29.61
C PRO A 303 -14.82 -11.75 31.10
N GLY A 304 -14.50 -12.90 31.70
CA GLY A 304 -14.76 -13.17 33.11
C GLY A 304 -16.15 -13.74 33.44
N TYR A 305 -17.03 -13.92 32.45
CA TYR A 305 -18.35 -14.55 32.65
C TYR A 305 -18.24 -15.87 33.43
N PRO A 306 -19.10 -16.13 34.43
CA PRO A 306 -20.32 -15.38 34.78
C PRO A 306 -20.10 -14.15 35.68
N ASN A 307 -18.85 -13.81 36.03
CA ASN A 307 -18.57 -12.61 36.81
C ASN A 307 -18.65 -11.34 35.94
N LYS A 308 -18.59 -10.17 36.61
CA LYS A 308 -18.57 -8.87 35.94
C LYS A 308 -17.36 -8.74 35.01
N TYR A 309 -17.56 -8.10 33.87
CA TYR A 309 -16.50 -7.81 32.91
C TYR A 309 -15.55 -6.71 33.44
N PRO A 310 -14.25 -6.76 33.07
CA PRO A 310 -13.32 -5.66 33.30
C PRO A 310 -13.77 -4.35 32.61
N PRO A 311 -13.43 -3.18 33.16
CA PRO A 311 -13.73 -1.89 32.53
C PRO A 311 -12.84 -1.62 31.31
N ASN A 312 -13.28 -0.70 30.43
CA ASN A 312 -12.52 -0.17 29.28
C ASN A 312 -12.11 -1.19 28.21
N LEU A 313 -12.84 -2.31 28.13
CA LEU A 313 -12.66 -3.29 27.07
C LEU A 313 -13.26 -2.80 25.75
N ASP A 314 -12.56 -3.06 24.65
CA ASP A 314 -13.07 -2.78 23.31
C ASP A 314 -12.96 -4.03 22.43
N CYS A 315 -13.88 -4.97 22.68
CA CYS A 315 -13.86 -6.29 22.08
C CYS A 315 -14.59 -6.32 20.74
N ALA A 316 -14.06 -7.07 19.78
CA ALA A 316 -14.75 -7.41 18.55
C ALA A 316 -14.66 -8.91 18.27
N TRP A 317 -15.75 -9.47 17.74
CA TRP A 317 -15.79 -10.84 17.26
C TRP A 317 -16.26 -10.85 15.82
N VAL A 318 -15.72 -11.78 15.04
CA VAL A 318 -16.22 -12.10 13.71
C VAL A 318 -16.68 -13.55 13.74
N VAL A 319 -17.95 -13.77 13.37
CA VAL A 319 -18.56 -15.11 13.31
C VAL A 319 -18.57 -15.56 11.86
N GLU A 320 -17.91 -16.69 11.58
CA GLU A 320 -17.79 -17.26 10.24
C GLU A 320 -18.37 -18.68 10.23
N PHE A 321 -19.61 -18.79 9.72
CA PHE A 321 -20.30 -20.05 9.47
C PHE A 321 -20.26 -20.42 7.98
N GLN A 322 -20.83 -21.57 7.63
CA GLN A 322 -20.87 -22.02 6.24
C GLN A 322 -21.62 -21.02 5.34
N GLN A 323 -21.21 -20.97 4.07
CA GLN A 323 -21.89 -20.18 3.04
C GLN A 323 -23.38 -20.58 2.97
N ASP A 324 -24.24 -19.61 2.65
CA ASP A 324 -25.70 -19.76 2.56
C ASP A 324 -26.44 -20.03 3.88
N THR A 325 -25.83 -19.70 5.02
CA THR A 325 -26.50 -19.72 6.34
C THR A 325 -26.82 -18.32 6.85
N ASN A 326 -27.90 -18.18 7.61
CA ASN A 326 -28.25 -16.95 8.33
C ASN A 326 -27.88 -17.09 9.81
N ILE A 327 -27.29 -16.04 10.39
CA ILE A 327 -26.90 -16.02 11.80
C ILE A 327 -28.07 -15.56 12.66
N HIS A 328 -28.58 -16.44 13.51
CA HIS A 328 -29.58 -16.11 14.52
C HIS A 328 -28.93 -15.94 15.88
N VAL A 329 -29.07 -14.75 16.47
CA VAL A 329 -28.52 -14.45 17.80
C VAL A 329 -29.61 -14.60 18.85
N LYS A 330 -29.33 -15.38 19.89
CA LYS A 330 -30.16 -15.51 21.08
C LYS A 330 -29.32 -15.16 22.31
N PHE A 331 -29.84 -14.27 23.13
CA PHE A 331 -29.22 -13.94 24.41
C PHE A 331 -29.71 -14.88 25.50
N GLU A 332 -28.79 -15.52 26.21
CA GLU A 332 -29.10 -16.29 27.43
C GLU A 332 -29.11 -15.41 28.68
N ALA A 333 -28.20 -14.42 28.73
CA ALA A 333 -28.12 -13.43 29.79
C ALA A 333 -27.54 -12.11 29.22
N VAL A 334 -28.07 -10.97 29.65
CA VAL A 334 -27.53 -9.64 29.36
C VAL A 334 -27.66 -8.80 30.63
N ASP A 335 -26.53 -8.31 31.12
CA ASP A 335 -26.44 -7.38 32.25
C ASP A 335 -25.37 -6.33 31.88
N LEU A 336 -25.83 -5.18 31.39
CA LEU A 336 -25.01 -4.05 30.94
C LEU A 336 -25.51 -2.77 31.63
N ASP A 337 -24.67 -1.71 31.68
CA ASP A 337 -25.14 -0.40 32.15
C ASP A 337 -26.36 0.04 31.29
N PRO A 338 -27.44 0.53 31.92
CA PRO A 338 -28.63 0.99 31.19
C PRO A 338 -28.37 2.20 30.28
N ASP A 339 -27.27 2.94 30.51
CA ASP A 339 -26.82 4.00 29.63
C ASP A 339 -25.91 3.43 28.52
N CYS A 340 -26.48 3.28 27.31
CA CYS A 340 -25.78 2.79 26.12
C CYS A 340 -24.59 3.66 25.68
N SER A 341 -24.41 4.86 26.25
CA SER A 341 -23.20 5.67 26.02
C SER A 341 -22.00 5.19 26.83
N LYS A 342 -22.22 4.39 27.87
CA LYS A 342 -21.18 3.76 28.68
C LYS A 342 -20.87 2.36 28.20
N ASP A 343 -21.86 1.47 28.28
CA ASP A 343 -21.71 0.05 27.93
C ASP A 343 -22.73 -0.34 26.87
N PHE A 344 -22.29 -1.00 25.82
CA PHE A 344 -23.18 -1.45 24.75
C PHE A 344 -22.65 -2.69 24.06
N LEU A 345 -23.55 -3.41 23.41
CA LEU A 345 -23.22 -4.43 22.42
C LEU A 345 -23.85 -4.03 21.08
N ARG A 346 -23.04 -3.92 20.02
CA ARG A 346 -23.50 -3.63 18.67
C ARG A 346 -23.32 -4.85 17.78
N LEU A 347 -24.36 -5.19 17.04
CA LEU A 347 -24.37 -6.28 16.08
C LEU A 347 -24.46 -5.69 14.67
N TYR A 348 -23.53 -6.10 13.81
CA TYR A 348 -23.46 -5.65 12.43
C TYR A 348 -23.80 -6.84 11.52
N ASN A 349 -24.64 -6.61 10.51
CA ASN A 349 -24.97 -7.61 9.52
C ASN A 349 -24.03 -7.46 8.31
N GLY A 350 -23.11 -8.40 8.12
CA GLY A 350 -22.14 -8.39 7.02
C GLY A 350 -20.90 -7.53 7.27
N GLU A 351 -20.22 -7.12 6.20
CA GLU A 351 -18.83 -6.60 6.25
C GLU A 351 -18.66 -5.12 6.62
N ASN A 352 -19.71 -4.39 6.99
CA ASN A 352 -19.57 -3.00 7.37
C ASN A 352 -19.16 -2.85 8.85
N GLN A 353 -17.86 -2.80 9.08
CA GLN A 353 -17.24 -2.29 10.32
C GLN A 353 -16.51 -0.98 9.99
N GLY A 354 -17.24 0.07 9.63
CA GLY A 354 -16.70 1.38 9.29
C GLY A 354 -17.78 2.37 8.92
#